data_AF-G3AJX0-F1
#
_entry.id   AF-G3AJX0-F1
#
_cell.length_a   1.000
_cell.length_b   1.000
_cell.length_c   1.000
_cell.angle_alpha   90.00
_cell.angle_beta   90.00
_cell.angle_gamma   90.00
#
_symmetry.space_group_name_H-M   'P 1'
#
loop_
_entity.id
_entity.type
_entity.pdbx_description
1 polymer ?
#
loop_
_entity_poly.entity_id
_entity_poly.type
_entity_poly.pdbx_seq_one_letter_code
_entity_poly.pdbx_strand_id
1 'polypeptide(L)'
;MIRKQARERREYLYRKALQLQESSLTEKRQQLKAALATGKPLSKDLAEDSKLQSDFIYDQSIQDEVDIDDEYSAMSGISDPKVIITTSRDPSVRLLQFSKEIKLMFPNSLKLNRGNYVIPDLVKTCSRVAVSDVIILHEHRGVPTSLTVSHFPHGPTAVFTLHNVKLRHDLPNLGNVSESYPHLIFEGFNSNLGKRVVKILQHLFPPGVKKDSSRV
;
A
#
# COMPACT_ATOMS: atom_id res chain seq x y z
N MET A 1 -9.14 -20.96 -6.66
CA MET A 1 -8.80 -19.56 -6.32
C MET A 1 -8.36 -19.40 -4.86
N ILE A 2 -9.17 -19.76 -3.86
CA ILE A 2 -8.84 -19.60 -2.42
C ILE A 2 -7.52 -20.32 -2.02
N ARG A 3 -7.32 -21.57 -2.47
CA ARG A 3 -6.07 -22.33 -2.22
C ARG A 3 -4.83 -21.66 -2.84
N LYS A 4 -4.98 -20.98 -3.98
CA LYS A 4 -3.89 -20.26 -4.65
C LYS A 4 -3.46 -19.06 -3.82
N GLN A 5 -4.40 -18.22 -3.38
CA GLN A 5 -4.12 -17.07 -2.52
C GLN A 5 -3.47 -17.47 -1.19
N ALA A 6 -3.95 -18.56 -0.56
CA ALA A 6 -3.36 -19.07 0.68
C ALA A 6 -1.95 -19.66 0.48
N ARG A 7 -1.65 -20.21 -0.70
CA ARG A 7 -0.31 -20.65 -1.07
C ARG A 7 0.61 -19.46 -1.32
N GLU A 8 0.20 -18.51 -2.14
CA GLU A 8 0.98 -17.30 -2.46
C GLU A 8 1.32 -16.49 -1.21
N ARG A 9 0.35 -16.34 -0.29
CA ARG A 9 0.62 -15.69 1.01
C ARG A 9 1.68 -16.42 1.83
N ARG A 10 1.65 -17.76 1.86
CA ARG A 10 2.68 -18.55 2.59
C ARG A 10 4.05 -18.42 1.92
N GLU A 11 4.09 -18.44 0.60
CA GLU A 11 5.31 -18.22 -0.17
C GLU A 11 5.89 -16.82 0.07
N TYR A 12 5.05 -15.78 0.08
CA TYR A 12 5.47 -14.41 0.40
C TYR A 12 6.08 -14.31 1.82
N LEU A 13 5.40 -14.86 2.83
CA LEU A 13 5.91 -14.85 4.21
C LEU A 13 7.22 -15.63 4.34
N TYR A 14 7.36 -16.75 3.62
CA TYR A 14 8.59 -17.54 3.59
C TYR A 14 9.74 -16.75 2.94
N ARG A 15 9.50 -16.09 1.80
CA ARG A 15 10.50 -15.22 1.16
C ARG A 15 10.91 -14.06 2.05
N LYS A 16 9.96 -13.43 2.75
CA LYS A 16 10.26 -12.37 3.72
C LYS A 16 11.11 -12.85 4.89
N ALA A 17 10.86 -14.07 5.38
CA ALA A 17 11.68 -14.66 6.44
C ALA A 17 13.11 -14.96 5.97
N LEU A 18 13.28 -15.47 4.75
CA LEU A 18 14.60 -15.67 4.13
C LEU A 18 15.31 -14.34 3.93
N GLN A 19 14.63 -13.32 3.40
CA GLN A 19 15.18 -11.97 3.22
C GLN A 19 15.69 -11.39 4.55
N LEU A 20 14.98 -11.63 5.66
CA LEU A 20 15.42 -11.19 6.99
C LEU A 20 16.69 -11.93 7.45
N GLN A 21 16.77 -13.23 7.24
CA GLN A 21 17.98 -14.01 7.55
C GLN A 21 19.17 -13.55 6.70
N GLU A 22 18.94 -13.33 5.41
CA GLU A 22 19.93 -12.89 4.44
C GLU A 22 20.36 -11.44 4.62
N SER A 23 19.53 -10.57 5.21
CA SER A 23 19.84 -9.15 5.40
C SER A 23 21.18 -8.90 6.08
N SER A 24 21.50 -9.68 7.11
CA SER A 24 22.79 -9.62 7.80
C SER A 24 23.96 -10.01 6.90
N LEU A 25 23.77 -10.96 5.98
CA LEU A 25 24.77 -11.34 4.98
C LEU A 25 24.87 -10.26 3.91
N THR A 26 23.76 -9.64 3.50
CA THR A 26 23.75 -8.53 2.54
C THR A 26 24.52 -7.33 3.06
N GLU A 27 24.36 -6.96 4.32
CA GLU A 27 25.12 -5.89 4.97
C GLU A 27 26.64 -6.18 4.95
N LYS A 28 27.03 -7.42 5.29
CA LYS A 28 28.44 -7.85 5.21
C LYS A 28 28.98 -7.79 3.77
N ARG A 29 28.19 -8.19 2.78
CA ARG A 29 28.54 -8.11 1.35
C ARG A 29 28.68 -6.67 0.88
N GLN A 30 27.82 -5.76 1.33
CA GLN A 30 27.92 -4.33 1.03
C GLN A 30 29.20 -3.72 1.62
N GLN A 31 29.57 -4.08 2.84
CA GLN A 31 30.84 -3.65 3.45
C GLN A 31 32.04 -4.17 2.64
N LEU A 32 32.02 -5.44 2.21
CA LEU A 32 33.06 -6.02 1.35
C LEU A 32 33.16 -5.29 0.01
N LYS A 33 32.03 -5.06 -0.65
CA LYS A 33 31.94 -4.31 -1.93
C LYS A 33 32.49 -2.89 -1.79
N ALA A 34 32.13 -2.18 -0.71
CA ALA A 34 32.60 -0.81 -0.44
C ALA A 34 34.09 -0.76 -0.13
N ALA A 35 34.62 -1.73 0.61
CA ALA A 35 36.05 -1.84 0.90
C ALA A 35 36.87 -2.12 -0.36
N LEU A 36 36.40 -3.03 -1.24
CA LEU A 36 37.03 -3.29 -2.54
C LEU A 36 37.04 -2.06 -3.44
N ALA A 37 35.96 -1.27 -3.44
CA ALA A 37 35.88 -0.04 -4.23
C ALA A 37 36.81 1.08 -3.70
N THR A 38 37.00 1.17 -2.38
CA THR A 38 37.79 2.24 -1.75
C THR A 38 39.23 1.85 -1.42
N GLY A 39 39.56 0.56 -1.48
CA GLY A 39 40.85 0.02 -1.04
C GLY A 39 41.08 0.07 0.47
N LYS A 40 40.03 0.32 1.28
CA LYS A 40 40.13 0.35 2.74
C LYS A 40 40.32 -1.05 3.31
N PRO A 41 41.09 -1.22 4.41
CA PRO A 41 41.28 -2.51 5.05
C PRO A 41 39.95 -3.05 5.60
N LEU A 42 39.75 -4.36 5.44
CA LEU A 42 38.56 -5.08 5.92
C LEU A 42 38.63 -5.32 7.44
N SER A 43 37.46 -5.54 8.07
CA SER A 43 37.43 -6.09 9.43
C SER A 43 37.86 -7.56 9.41
N LYS A 44 38.44 -8.02 10.53
CA LYS A 44 38.96 -9.39 10.67
C LYS A 44 37.87 -10.44 10.43
N ASP A 45 36.68 -10.21 10.98
CA ASP A 45 35.54 -11.12 10.88
C ASP A 45 35.06 -11.34 9.44
N LEU A 46 35.21 -10.33 8.57
CA LEU A 46 34.87 -10.44 7.16
C LEU A 46 36.01 -11.05 6.32
N ALA A 47 37.26 -10.81 6.73
CA ALA A 47 38.44 -11.30 6.03
C ALA A 47 38.65 -12.81 6.22
N GLU A 48 38.24 -13.36 7.36
CA GLU A 48 38.34 -14.79 7.69
C GLU A 48 37.16 -15.61 7.16
N ASP A 49 36.07 -14.97 6.72
CA ASP A 49 34.88 -15.66 6.20
C ASP A 49 35.06 -16.09 4.73
N SER A 50 35.63 -17.29 4.55
CA SER A 50 35.91 -17.86 3.22
C SER A 50 34.65 -18.17 2.40
N LYS A 51 33.52 -18.49 3.07
CA LYS A 51 32.25 -18.76 2.41
C LYS A 51 31.64 -17.48 1.85
N LEU A 52 31.69 -16.40 2.61
CA LEU A 52 31.23 -15.10 2.16
C LEU A 52 31.98 -14.64 0.90
N GLN A 53 33.30 -14.87 0.86
CA GLN A 53 34.15 -14.49 -0.28
C GLN A 53 33.85 -15.33 -1.53
N SER A 54 33.64 -16.64 -1.39
CA SER A 54 33.25 -17.48 -2.53
C SER A 54 31.89 -17.10 -3.09
N ASP A 55 30.92 -16.84 -2.21
CA ASP A 55 29.55 -16.48 -2.61
C ASP A 55 29.50 -15.09 -3.25
N PHE A 56 30.33 -14.16 -2.77
CA PHE A 56 30.40 -12.79 -3.28
C PHE A 56 30.75 -12.72 -4.77
N ILE A 57 31.54 -13.67 -5.29
CA ILE A 57 31.90 -13.74 -6.71
C ILE A 57 30.65 -13.87 -7.59
N TYR A 58 29.65 -14.63 -7.12
CA TYR A 58 28.39 -14.85 -7.85
C TYR A 58 27.40 -13.69 -7.67
N ASP A 59 27.41 -13.06 -6.49
CA ASP A 59 26.45 -12.01 -6.11
C ASP A 59 26.90 -10.58 -6.45
N GLN A 60 28.08 -10.41 -7.06
CA GLN A 60 28.67 -9.09 -7.34
C GLN A 60 27.81 -8.20 -8.27
N SER A 61 26.99 -8.82 -9.12
CA SER A 61 26.13 -8.16 -10.11
C SER A 61 24.75 -7.77 -9.56
N ILE A 62 24.39 -8.21 -8.36
CA ILE A 62 23.13 -7.82 -7.72
C ILE A 62 23.25 -6.33 -7.38
N GLN A 63 22.60 -5.49 -8.19
CA GLN A 63 22.49 -4.06 -7.93
C GLN A 63 21.60 -3.83 -6.72
N ASP A 64 21.97 -2.86 -5.89
CA ASP A 64 21.28 -2.51 -4.64
C ASP A 64 19.86 -1.91 -4.87
N GLU A 65 19.43 -1.73 -6.12
CA GLU A 65 18.13 -1.18 -6.53
C GLU A 65 17.08 -2.26 -6.88
N VAL A 66 17.17 -3.46 -6.31
CA VAL A 66 16.04 -4.39 -6.39
C VAL A 66 14.92 -3.80 -5.53
N ASP A 67 13.89 -3.27 -6.21
CA ASP A 67 12.66 -2.81 -5.60
C ASP A 67 12.19 -3.89 -4.62
N ILE A 68 12.12 -3.53 -3.32
CA ILE A 68 11.88 -4.49 -2.24
C ILE A 68 10.66 -5.34 -2.62
N ASP A 69 10.79 -6.67 -2.64
CA ASP A 69 9.68 -7.60 -2.91
C ASP A 69 8.56 -7.27 -1.92
N ASP A 70 7.50 -6.65 -2.40
CA ASP A 70 6.48 -5.98 -1.59
C ASP A 70 5.12 -6.16 -2.24
N GLU A 71 4.04 -6.12 -1.46
CA GLU A 71 2.72 -6.53 -1.96
C GLU A 71 2.22 -5.65 -3.12
N TYR A 72 2.77 -4.44 -3.23
CA TYR A 72 2.43 -3.44 -4.25
C TYR A 72 3.36 -3.45 -5.47
N SER A 73 4.58 -3.99 -5.38
CA SER A 73 5.59 -3.80 -6.43
C SER A 73 5.19 -4.45 -7.75
N ALA A 74 4.54 -5.61 -7.71
CA ALA A 74 4.11 -6.34 -8.90
C ALA A 74 3.07 -5.62 -9.76
N MET A 75 2.26 -4.73 -9.16
CA MET A 75 1.15 -4.04 -9.83
C MET A 75 1.36 -2.53 -9.97
N SER A 76 2.37 -1.99 -9.28
CA SER A 76 2.70 -0.57 -9.29
C SER A 76 2.99 -0.08 -10.72
N GLY A 77 2.30 0.99 -11.15
CA GLY A 77 2.52 1.62 -12.45
C GLY A 77 1.99 0.86 -13.67
N ILE A 78 1.53 -0.38 -13.52
CA ILE A 78 1.08 -1.23 -14.64
C ILE A 78 -0.45 -1.25 -14.72
N SER A 79 -1.13 -1.42 -13.59
CA SER A 79 -2.59 -1.51 -13.52
C SER A 79 -3.17 -0.37 -12.71
N ASP A 80 -4.28 0.19 -13.20
CA ASP A 80 -5.07 1.13 -12.43
C ASP A 80 -5.71 0.41 -11.23
N PRO A 81 -5.60 0.97 -10.01
CA PRO A 81 -6.24 0.42 -8.84
C PRO A 81 -7.76 0.54 -8.95
N LYS A 82 -8.45 -0.52 -8.55
CA LYS A 82 -9.91 -0.55 -8.44
C LYS A 82 -10.24 -0.52 -6.98
N VAL A 83 -10.75 0.61 -6.50
CA VAL A 83 -11.04 0.82 -5.08
C VAL A 83 -12.53 0.69 -4.83
N ILE A 84 -12.94 -0.20 -3.93
CA ILE A 84 -14.33 -0.28 -3.47
C ILE A 84 -14.48 0.45 -2.14
N ILE A 85 -15.43 1.37 -2.07
CA ILE A 85 -15.78 2.10 -0.85
C ILE A 85 -17.10 1.56 -0.33
N THR A 86 -17.11 1.14 0.92
CA THR A 86 -18.31 0.66 1.60
C THR A 86 -18.40 1.26 3.01
N THR A 87 -19.55 1.10 3.63
CA THR A 87 -19.87 1.64 4.96
C THR A 87 -19.97 0.52 5.99
N SER A 88 -20.29 0.89 7.23
CA SER A 88 -20.88 0.01 8.23
C SER A 88 -22.19 -0.62 7.74
N ARG A 89 -22.70 -1.60 8.50
CA ARG A 89 -23.90 -2.40 8.17
C ARG A 89 -25.14 -1.54 7.92
N ASP A 90 -25.45 -0.68 8.89
CA ASP A 90 -26.59 0.24 8.85
C ASP A 90 -26.07 1.68 8.91
N PRO A 91 -25.71 2.29 7.76
CA PRO A 91 -25.16 3.62 7.73
C PRO A 91 -26.26 4.69 7.83
N SER A 92 -25.94 5.79 8.52
CA SER A 92 -26.74 6.99 8.51
C SER A 92 -26.70 7.69 7.14
N VAL A 93 -27.64 8.59 6.91
CA VAL A 93 -27.67 9.43 5.70
C VAL A 93 -26.39 10.26 5.56
N ARG A 94 -25.83 10.78 6.66
CA ARG A 94 -24.57 11.53 6.65
C ARG A 94 -23.38 10.66 6.25
N LEU A 95 -23.30 9.42 6.75
CA LEU A 95 -22.24 8.50 6.32
C LEU A 95 -22.39 8.10 4.85
N LEU A 96 -23.62 7.94 4.36
CA LEU A 96 -23.86 7.67 2.93
C LEU A 96 -23.46 8.85 2.03
N GLN A 97 -23.60 10.09 2.51
CA GLN A 97 -23.09 11.30 1.84
C GLN A 97 -21.56 11.33 1.88
N PHE A 98 -20.96 11.12 3.05
CA PHE A 98 -19.51 11.06 3.20
C PHE A 98 -18.87 9.97 2.33
N SER A 99 -19.51 8.80 2.22
CA SER A 99 -19.02 7.73 1.35
C SER A 99 -19.05 8.12 -0.14
N LYS A 100 -19.96 9.02 -0.55
CA LYS A 100 -19.97 9.58 -1.92
C LYS A 100 -18.84 10.60 -2.09
N GLU A 101 -18.56 11.42 -1.08
CA GLU A 101 -17.44 12.36 -1.11
C GLU A 101 -16.10 11.63 -1.25
N ILE A 102 -15.89 10.57 -0.46
CA ILE A 102 -14.69 9.73 -0.57
C ILE A 102 -14.61 9.04 -1.94
N LYS A 103 -15.75 8.64 -2.53
CA LYS A 103 -15.76 8.12 -3.90
C LYS A 103 -15.26 9.17 -4.90
N LEU A 104 -15.69 10.41 -4.78
CA LEU A 104 -15.22 11.49 -5.65
C LEU A 104 -13.74 11.84 -5.41
N MET A 105 -13.19 11.52 -4.23
CA MET A 105 -11.77 11.70 -3.92
C MET A 105 -10.87 10.75 -4.73
N PHE A 106 -11.26 9.48 -4.86
CA PHE A 106 -10.45 8.48 -5.57
C PHE A 106 -10.97 8.25 -7.00
N PRO A 107 -10.16 8.52 -8.04
CA PRO A 107 -10.52 8.12 -9.40
C PRO A 107 -10.61 6.59 -9.49
N ASN A 108 -11.44 6.08 -10.40
CA ASN A 108 -11.68 4.64 -10.59
C ASN A 108 -12.26 3.92 -9.36
N SER A 109 -12.86 4.64 -8.42
CA SER A 109 -13.49 4.05 -7.23
C SER A 109 -14.99 3.78 -7.42
N LEU A 110 -15.47 2.73 -6.76
CA LEU A 110 -16.87 2.31 -6.79
C LEU A 110 -17.44 2.27 -5.38
N LYS A 111 -18.59 2.92 -5.19
CA LYS A 111 -19.34 2.82 -3.94
C LYS A 111 -20.19 1.55 -3.96
N LEU A 112 -20.08 0.73 -2.92
CA LEU A 112 -20.90 -0.46 -2.70
C LEU A 112 -21.76 -0.28 -1.45
N ASN A 113 -23.08 -0.43 -1.62
CA ASN A 113 -24.02 -0.39 -0.50
C ASN A 113 -23.90 -1.68 0.33
N ARG A 114 -23.69 -1.52 1.64
CA ARG A 114 -23.36 -2.62 2.53
C ARG A 114 -24.53 -3.58 2.77
N GLY A 115 -25.69 -3.06 3.18
CA GLY A 115 -26.88 -3.86 3.49
C GLY A 115 -26.55 -5.06 4.39
N ASN A 116 -26.99 -6.26 3.97
CA ASN A 116 -26.77 -7.50 4.70
C ASN A 116 -25.46 -8.24 4.37
N TYR A 117 -24.54 -7.63 3.61
CA TYR A 117 -23.26 -8.29 3.30
C TYR A 117 -22.39 -8.49 4.54
N VAL A 118 -22.08 -9.76 4.84
CA VAL A 118 -21.10 -10.12 5.87
C VAL A 118 -19.69 -9.85 5.35
N ILE A 119 -18.76 -9.45 6.23
CA ILE A 119 -17.38 -9.07 5.85
C ILE A 119 -16.66 -10.17 5.05
N PRO A 120 -16.70 -11.46 5.44
CA PRO A 120 -16.01 -12.50 4.67
C PRO A 120 -16.52 -12.64 3.24
N ASP A 121 -17.83 -12.46 3.02
CA ASP A 121 -18.41 -12.59 1.69
C ASP A 121 -18.13 -11.37 0.82
N LEU A 122 -18.04 -10.18 1.43
CA LEU A 122 -17.51 -9.00 0.75
C LEU A 122 -16.06 -9.23 0.29
N VAL A 123 -15.18 -9.69 1.20
CA VAL A 123 -13.76 -9.98 0.92
C VAL A 123 -13.61 -11.02 -0.20
N LYS A 124 -14.41 -12.10 -0.17
CA LYS A 124 -14.45 -13.11 -1.24
C LYS A 124 -14.90 -12.51 -2.57
N THR A 125 -15.90 -11.63 -2.55
CA THR A 125 -16.42 -10.98 -3.76
C THR A 125 -15.40 -10.03 -4.37
N CYS A 126 -14.73 -9.21 -3.55
CA CYS A 126 -13.64 -8.33 -3.97
C CYS A 126 -12.47 -9.13 -4.57
N SER A 127 -12.10 -10.24 -3.94
CA SER A 127 -11.07 -11.15 -4.46
C SER A 127 -11.43 -11.76 -5.81
N ARG A 128 -12.70 -12.13 -6.02
CA ARG A 128 -13.17 -12.71 -7.30
C ARG A 128 -13.18 -11.69 -8.43
N VAL A 129 -13.51 -10.44 -8.13
CA VAL A 129 -13.55 -9.33 -9.09
C VAL A 129 -12.16 -8.73 -9.35
N ALA A 130 -11.14 -9.16 -8.60
CA ALA A 130 -9.77 -8.62 -8.67
C ALA A 130 -9.74 -7.11 -8.39
N VAL A 131 -10.41 -6.71 -7.31
CA VAL A 131 -10.36 -5.36 -6.72
C VAL A 131 -8.98 -5.18 -6.07
N SER A 132 -8.38 -3.99 -6.18
CA SER A 132 -7.08 -3.72 -5.53
C SER A 132 -7.27 -3.41 -4.05
N ASP A 133 -8.25 -2.57 -3.71
CA ASP A 133 -8.41 -2.06 -2.35
C ASP A 133 -9.87 -1.95 -1.95
N VAL A 134 -10.13 -2.17 -0.66
CA VAL A 134 -11.43 -1.91 -0.04
C VAL A 134 -11.25 -0.89 1.07
N ILE A 135 -12.08 0.14 1.03
CA ILE A 135 -12.19 1.16 2.07
C ILE A 135 -13.51 0.96 2.81
N ILE A 136 -13.44 0.73 4.12
CA ILE A 136 -14.60 0.59 5.00
C ILE A 136 -14.68 1.82 5.90
N LEU A 137 -15.83 2.47 5.88
CA LEU A 137 -16.10 3.66 6.68
C LEU A 137 -17.01 3.35 7.86
N HIS A 138 -16.64 3.84 9.03
CA HIS A 138 -17.42 3.77 10.26
C HIS A 138 -17.79 5.18 10.74
N GLU A 139 -18.89 5.25 11.46
CA GLU A 139 -19.37 6.50 12.06
C GLU A 139 -19.78 6.30 13.51
N HIS A 140 -19.91 7.42 14.20
CA HIS A 140 -20.59 7.54 15.48
C HIS A 140 -21.66 8.63 15.35
N ARG A 141 -22.94 8.24 15.40
CA ARG A 141 -24.10 9.16 15.38
C ARG A 141 -24.07 10.19 14.24
N GLY A 142 -23.78 9.76 13.00
CA GLY A 142 -23.75 10.65 11.84
C GLY A 142 -22.40 11.35 11.60
N VAL A 143 -21.42 11.18 12.47
CA VAL A 143 -20.06 11.71 12.32
C VAL A 143 -19.12 10.56 11.93
N PRO A 144 -18.44 10.61 10.77
CA PRO A 144 -17.45 9.60 10.40
C PRO A 144 -16.28 9.58 11.39
N THR A 145 -15.93 8.41 11.91
CA THR A 145 -14.92 8.25 12.98
C THR A 145 -13.77 7.33 12.61
N SER A 146 -13.96 6.40 11.67
CA SER A 146 -12.89 5.48 11.28
C SER A 146 -12.96 5.13 9.81
N LEU A 147 -11.77 4.98 9.23
CA LEU A 147 -11.54 4.61 7.85
C LEU A 147 -10.54 3.46 7.83
N THR A 148 -10.95 2.32 7.29
CA THR A 148 -10.11 1.14 7.16
C THR A 148 -9.78 0.90 5.69
N VAL A 149 -8.51 0.95 5.33
CA VAL A 149 -8.01 0.61 3.98
C VAL A 149 -7.43 -0.80 4.05
N SER A 150 -7.89 -1.71 3.19
CA SER A 150 -7.35 -3.06 3.07
C SER A 150 -6.98 -3.37 1.63
N HIS A 151 -5.72 -3.74 1.43
CA HIS A 151 -5.19 -4.09 0.11
C HIS A 151 -5.35 -5.59 -0.17
N PHE A 152 -5.81 -5.91 -1.36
CA PHE A 152 -6.00 -7.26 -1.86
C PHE A 152 -4.90 -7.63 -2.84
N PRO A 153 -4.53 -8.92 -2.95
CA PRO A 153 -5.21 -10.10 -2.40
C PRO A 153 -4.82 -10.50 -0.97
N HIS A 154 -3.62 -10.13 -0.50
CA HIS A 154 -3.13 -10.44 0.85
C HIS A 154 -2.21 -9.33 1.37
N GLY A 155 -2.55 -8.09 1.02
CA GLY A 155 -1.82 -6.90 1.43
C GLY A 155 -2.16 -6.45 2.85
N PRO A 156 -1.57 -5.32 3.28
CA PRO A 156 -1.79 -4.78 4.61
C PRO A 156 -3.18 -4.16 4.78
N THR A 157 -3.59 -4.04 6.03
CA THR A 157 -4.75 -3.24 6.44
C THR A 157 -4.27 -2.08 7.31
N ALA A 158 -4.64 -0.86 6.92
CA ALA A 158 -4.41 0.34 7.70
C ALA A 158 -5.74 0.86 8.24
N VAL A 159 -5.85 0.99 9.57
CA VAL A 159 -7.03 1.51 10.25
C VAL A 159 -6.69 2.91 10.76
N PHE A 160 -7.45 3.89 10.29
CA PHE A 160 -7.31 5.29 10.68
C PHE A 160 -8.52 5.73 11.49
N THR A 161 -8.28 6.47 12.57
CA THR A 161 -9.32 7.22 13.26
C THR A 161 -9.40 8.62 12.67
N LEU A 162 -10.61 9.01 12.27
CA LEU A 162 -10.89 10.31 11.69
C LEU A 162 -11.31 11.27 12.80
N HIS A 163 -10.69 12.45 12.81
CA HIS A 163 -11.02 13.54 13.71
C HIS A 163 -11.25 14.82 12.90
N ASN A 164 -12.09 15.71 13.41
CA ASN A 164 -12.39 17.01 12.79
C ASN A 164 -12.91 16.91 11.34
N VAL A 165 -13.72 15.89 11.05
CA VAL A 165 -14.31 15.68 9.73
C VAL A 165 -15.37 16.74 9.45
N LYS A 166 -15.18 17.51 8.37
CA LYS A 166 -16.19 18.43 7.81
C LYS A 166 -16.62 17.90 6.45
N LEU A 167 -17.93 17.73 6.27
CA LEU A 167 -18.47 17.19 5.03
C LEU A 167 -18.57 18.28 3.98
N ARG A 168 -18.31 17.92 2.72
CA ARG A 168 -18.54 18.81 1.58
C ARG A 168 -20.03 19.16 1.47
N HIS A 169 -20.93 18.21 1.74
CA HIS A 169 -22.38 18.42 1.69
C HIS A 169 -22.90 19.41 2.76
N ASP A 170 -22.10 19.76 3.77
CA ASP A 170 -22.48 20.78 4.76
C ASP A 170 -22.31 22.22 4.23
N LEU A 171 -21.57 22.40 3.13
CA LEU A 171 -21.32 23.71 2.51
C LEU A 171 -22.45 24.09 1.53
N PRO A 172 -22.87 25.36 1.44
CA PRO A 172 -23.80 25.80 0.39
C PRO A 172 -23.10 25.92 -0.98
N ASN A 173 -23.86 25.81 -2.07
CA ASN A 173 -23.41 25.98 -3.47
C ASN A 173 -22.31 24.99 -3.93
N LEU A 174 -22.62 23.69 -3.96
CA LEU A 174 -21.71 22.68 -4.49
C LEU A 174 -21.74 22.64 -6.02
N GLY A 175 -20.60 22.93 -6.65
CA GLY A 175 -20.32 22.48 -8.01
C GLY A 175 -19.90 21.00 -8.06
N ASN A 176 -19.84 20.45 -9.27
CA ASN A 176 -19.29 19.11 -9.52
C ASN A 176 -17.77 19.09 -9.25
N VAL A 177 -17.27 17.98 -8.73
CA VAL A 177 -15.84 17.77 -8.47
C VAL A 177 -15.17 17.28 -9.75
N SER A 178 -13.98 17.79 -10.07
CA SER A 178 -13.17 17.23 -11.16
C SER A 178 -12.72 15.82 -10.81
N GLU A 179 -13.01 14.86 -11.68
CA GLU A 179 -12.55 13.47 -11.56
C GLU A 179 -11.18 13.25 -12.23
N SER A 180 -10.46 14.32 -12.58
CA SER A 180 -9.08 14.23 -13.06
C SER A 180 -8.17 13.53 -12.05
N TYR A 181 -7.11 12.89 -12.56
CA TYR A 181 -6.12 12.23 -11.69
C TYR A 181 -5.41 13.30 -10.86
N PRO A 182 -5.42 13.19 -9.51
CA PRO A 182 -4.80 14.18 -8.64
C PRO A 182 -3.30 13.98 -8.57
N HIS A 183 -2.55 15.06 -8.45
CA HIS A 183 -1.19 15.01 -7.90
C HIS A 183 -1.24 14.62 -6.43
N LEU A 184 -0.22 13.92 -5.94
CA LEU A 184 -0.15 13.51 -4.54
C LEU A 184 1.04 14.18 -3.88
N ILE A 185 0.83 14.79 -2.72
CA ILE A 185 1.87 15.40 -1.90
C ILE A 185 1.83 14.74 -0.53
N PHE A 186 2.97 14.17 -0.11
CA PHE A 186 3.15 13.60 1.22
C PHE A 186 4.26 14.38 1.94
N GLU A 187 3.93 15.00 3.06
CA GLU A 187 4.85 15.82 3.84
C GLU A 187 5.05 15.22 5.24
N GLY A 188 6.29 15.24 5.75
CA GLY A 188 6.61 14.82 7.12
C GLY A 188 6.75 13.30 7.37
N PHE A 189 6.69 12.46 6.33
CA PHE A 189 6.83 10.99 6.47
C PHE A 189 8.28 10.51 6.35
N ASN A 190 9.10 10.76 7.38
CA ASN A 190 10.53 10.43 7.34
C ASN A 190 10.87 9.00 7.82
N SER A 191 10.05 8.43 8.72
CA SER A 191 10.30 7.12 9.31
C SER A 191 10.02 5.96 8.35
N ASN A 192 10.60 4.78 8.59
CA ASN A 192 10.31 3.59 7.77
C ASN A 192 8.82 3.21 7.80
N LEU A 193 8.17 3.36 8.96
CA LEU A 193 6.72 3.19 9.06
C LEU A 193 5.96 4.27 8.27
N GLY A 194 6.43 5.52 8.31
CA GLY A 194 5.87 6.60 7.52
C GLY A 194 5.91 6.31 6.02
N LYS A 195 7.06 5.87 5.51
CA LYS A 195 7.21 5.42 4.11
C LYS A 195 6.26 4.27 3.77
N ARG A 196 6.01 3.34 4.70
CA ARG A 196 5.03 2.26 4.51
C ARG A 196 3.60 2.79 4.41
N VAL A 197 3.22 3.75 5.25
CA VAL A 197 1.90 4.40 5.19
C VAL A 197 1.73 5.16 3.87
N VAL A 198 2.75 5.92 3.45
CA VAL A 198 2.77 6.59 2.13
C VAL A 198 2.59 5.57 1.02
N LYS A 199 3.28 4.43 1.08
CA LYS A 199 3.13 3.35 0.09
C LYS A 199 1.71 2.80 0.04
N ILE A 200 1.05 2.60 1.17
CA ILE A 200 -0.36 2.15 1.18
C ILE A 200 -1.28 3.20 0.56
N LEU A 201 -1.11 4.48 0.91
CA LEU A 201 -1.99 5.55 0.45
C LEU A 201 -1.78 5.94 -1.01
N GLN A 202 -0.54 5.94 -1.51
CA GLN A 202 -0.23 6.33 -2.89
C GLN A 202 -0.82 5.34 -3.91
N HIS A 203 -0.84 4.04 -3.59
CA HIS A 203 -1.32 3.00 -4.49
C HIS A 203 -2.85 2.91 -4.56
N LEU A 204 -3.58 3.73 -3.79
CA LEU A 204 -5.03 3.91 -3.97
C LEU A 204 -5.36 4.77 -5.20
N PHE A 205 -4.37 5.47 -5.76
CA PHE A 205 -4.53 6.35 -6.90
C PHE A 205 -3.91 5.73 -8.16
N PRO A 206 -4.50 5.99 -9.33
CA PRO A 206 -3.95 5.52 -10.60
C PRO A 206 -2.63 6.21 -10.94
N PRO A 207 -1.69 5.49 -11.58
CA PRO A 207 -0.46 6.06 -12.07
C PRO A 207 -0.71 7.01 -13.26
N GLY A 208 0.30 7.83 -13.59
CA GLY A 208 0.28 8.62 -14.83
C GLY A 208 -0.50 9.93 -14.77
N VAL A 209 -0.42 10.65 -13.66
CA VAL A 209 -0.97 12.02 -13.55
C VAL A 209 -0.32 12.91 -14.62
N LYS A 210 -1.14 13.61 -15.42
CA LYS A 210 -0.66 14.58 -16.40
C LYS A 210 0.04 15.74 -15.69
N LYS A 211 1.13 16.25 -16.25
CA LYS A 211 1.87 17.40 -15.68
C LYS A 211 0.99 18.64 -15.49
N ASP A 212 -0.02 18.80 -16.33
CA ASP A 212 -0.93 19.96 -16.33
C ASP A 212 -2.23 19.70 -15.53
N SER A 213 -2.29 18.64 -14.71
CA SER A 213 -3.48 18.38 -13.90
C SER A 213 -3.64 19.46 -12.84
N SER A 214 -4.81 20.10 -12.80
CA SER A 214 -5.12 21.16 -11.84
C SER A 214 -5.53 20.65 -10.46
N ARG A 215 -5.61 19.32 -10.27
CA ARG A 215 -6.04 18.68 -9.04
C ARG A 215 -4.83 18.15 -8.26
N VAL A 216 -4.79 18.45 -6.98
CA VAL A 216 -3.78 18.01 -5.99
C VAL A 216 -4.50 17.50 -4.75
#